data_AF-A0A1A6AGY4-F1
#
_entry.id   AF-A0A1A6AGY4-F1
#
_cell.length_a   1.000
_cell.length_b   1.000
_cell.length_c   1.000
_cell.angle_alpha   90.00
_cell.angle_beta   90.00
_cell.angle_gamma   90.00
#
_symmetry.space_group_name_H-M   'P 1'
#
loop_
_entity.id
_entity.type
_entity.pdbx_description
1 polymer ?
#
loop_
_entity_poly.entity_id
_entity_poly.type
_entity_poly.pdbx_seq_one_letter_code
_entity_poly.pdbx_strand_id
1 'polypeptide(L)'
;MPAVDPHYLWAFGHGVMLLSASYVLLQTVLLRPEPTKSYKLAFTGALLSYSIVVYKSLGKPQLNQAWLRRALVDENVQYAILALYWWIAKPVNISILPFATFSLFHCLTFMRTNIIPKFVPPPPAGAQAQRPPVLLENISKKIQLWVKGNYDVAMRFVAYCELLICARLILGVLTFRQSFIAPLFMVHFVRLRYHASPFTKSAISNVNTYINNFVSNKPPAVQNAWATIKRLISTWGGAPLISQGQGGAQQAAGPGAQAQQAGAGAGRR
;
A
#
# COMPACT_ATOMS: atom_id res chain seq x y z
N MET A 1 -19.84 25.91 -9.89
CA MET A 1 -18.64 25.26 -10.46
C MET A 1 -18.99 23.80 -10.71
N PRO A 2 -18.64 23.20 -11.86
CA PRO A 2 -18.87 21.77 -12.08
C PRO A 2 -18.09 20.98 -11.02
N ALA A 3 -18.72 19.98 -10.41
CA ALA A 3 -18.07 19.12 -9.44
C ALA A 3 -16.94 18.35 -10.14
N VAL A 4 -15.71 18.46 -9.64
CA VAL A 4 -14.58 17.67 -10.13
C VAL A 4 -14.84 16.21 -9.76
N ASP A 5 -14.77 15.31 -10.75
CA ASP A 5 -14.91 13.88 -10.51
C ASP A 5 -13.83 13.41 -9.51
N PRO A 6 -14.21 12.85 -8.33
CA PRO A 6 -13.29 12.39 -7.31
C PRO A 6 -12.21 11.43 -7.83
N HIS A 7 -12.47 10.70 -8.92
CA HIS A 7 -11.49 9.78 -9.49
C HIS A 7 -10.25 10.51 -10.05
N TYR A 8 -10.40 11.74 -10.58
CA TYR A 8 -9.27 12.55 -11.05
C TYR A 8 -8.47 13.13 -9.90
N LEU A 9 -9.13 13.56 -8.82
CA LEU A 9 -8.45 14.02 -7.60
C LEU A 9 -7.67 12.88 -6.95
N TRP A 10 -8.25 11.68 -6.95
CA TRP A 10 -7.60 10.47 -6.48
C TRP A 10 -6.34 10.13 -7.31
N ALA A 11 -6.44 10.20 -8.64
CA ALA A 11 -5.31 9.96 -9.52
C ALA A 11 -4.24 11.06 -9.39
N PHE A 12 -4.65 12.31 -9.21
CA PHE A 12 -3.76 13.44 -8.96
C PHE A 12 -2.95 13.23 -7.66
N GLY A 13 -3.60 12.80 -6.57
CA GLY A 13 -2.89 12.47 -5.33
C GLY A 13 -1.80 11.40 -5.51
N HIS A 14 -2.08 10.34 -6.28
CA HIS A 14 -1.09 9.31 -6.61
C HIS A 14 0.03 9.85 -7.50
N GLY A 15 -0.28 10.73 -8.46
CA GLY A 15 0.71 11.42 -9.29
C GLY A 15 1.67 12.28 -8.45
N VAL A 16 1.12 13.10 -7.55
CA VAL A 16 1.90 13.93 -6.61
C VAL A 16 2.77 13.06 -5.71
N MET A 17 2.23 11.97 -5.19
CA MET A 17 2.98 11.01 -4.38
C MET A 17 4.16 10.46 -5.19
N LEU A 18 3.91 9.92 -6.39
CA LEU A 18 4.93 9.24 -7.19
C LEU A 18 6.06 10.18 -7.61
N LEU A 19 5.74 11.40 -8.06
CA LEU A 19 6.73 12.40 -8.45
C LEU A 19 7.60 12.83 -7.26
N SER A 20 6.96 13.13 -6.13
CA SER A 20 7.66 13.54 -4.90
C SER A 20 8.51 12.41 -4.34
N ALA A 21 7.99 11.18 -4.35
CA ALA A 21 8.71 9.99 -3.92
C ALA A 21 9.94 9.72 -4.80
N SER A 22 9.85 9.93 -6.11
CA SER A 22 10.97 9.74 -7.03
C SER A 22 12.13 10.67 -6.67
N TYR A 23 11.84 11.94 -6.37
CA TYR A 23 12.83 12.89 -5.89
C TYR A 23 13.40 12.48 -4.52
N VAL A 24 12.55 12.07 -3.57
CA VAL A 24 12.99 11.62 -2.24
C VAL A 24 13.91 10.40 -2.32
N LEU A 25 13.55 9.40 -3.13
CA LEU A 25 14.38 8.22 -3.37
C LEU A 25 15.71 8.58 -4.02
N LEU A 26 15.70 9.48 -5.02
CA LEU A 26 16.92 9.96 -5.65
C LEU A 26 17.85 10.62 -4.63
N GLN A 27 17.35 11.52 -3.78
CA GLN A 27 18.16 12.15 -2.73
C GLN A 27 18.68 11.12 -1.72
N THR A 28 17.86 10.11 -1.38
CA THR A 28 18.25 9.02 -0.48
C THR A 28 19.40 8.20 -1.04
N VAL A 29 19.32 7.80 -2.31
CA VAL A 29 20.36 7.00 -2.99
C VAL A 29 21.66 7.81 -3.14
N LEU A 30 21.54 9.11 -3.39
CA LEU A 30 22.68 10.04 -3.46
C LEU A 30 23.25 10.45 -2.10
N LEU A 31 22.76 9.85 -0.99
CA LEU A 31 23.17 10.15 0.39
C LEU A 31 23.05 11.64 0.74
N ARG A 32 22.09 12.33 0.14
CA ARG A 32 21.81 13.75 0.39
C ARG A 32 20.90 13.92 1.61
N PRO A 33 20.87 15.11 2.22
CA PRO A 33 19.94 15.41 3.30
C PRO A 33 18.49 15.12 2.92
N GLU A 34 17.70 14.72 3.92
CA GLU A 34 16.27 14.41 3.78
C GLU A 34 15.49 15.58 3.14
N PRO A 35 14.90 15.41 1.95
CA PRO A 35 14.12 16.45 1.29
C PRO A 35 12.74 16.57 1.92
N THR A 36 12.68 17.14 3.13
CA THR A 36 11.49 17.14 4.00
C THR A 36 10.24 17.71 3.32
N LYS A 37 10.38 18.77 2.51
CA LYS A 37 9.24 19.36 1.77
C LYS A 37 8.64 18.36 0.79
N SER A 38 9.49 17.70 -0.02
CA SER A 38 9.05 16.68 -0.98
C SER A 38 8.52 15.44 -0.28
N TYR A 39 9.11 15.04 0.85
CA TYR A 39 8.60 13.95 1.68
C TYR A 39 7.17 14.24 2.17
N LYS A 40 6.94 15.42 2.74
CA LYS A 40 5.59 15.82 3.21
C LYS A 40 4.62 15.97 2.04
N LEU A 41 5.05 16.52 0.91
CA LEU A 41 4.23 16.59 -0.31
C LEU A 41 3.82 15.20 -0.82
N ALA A 42 4.72 14.22 -0.75
CA ALA A 42 4.40 12.84 -1.11
C ALA A 42 3.25 12.29 -0.25
N PHE A 43 3.34 12.47 1.08
CA PHE A 43 2.28 12.03 1.99
C PHE A 43 1.01 12.87 1.92
N THR A 44 1.07 14.14 1.56
CA THR A 44 -0.12 14.93 1.21
C THR A 44 -0.85 14.32 0.01
N GLY A 45 -0.11 13.94 -1.04
CA GLY A 45 -0.67 13.23 -2.20
C GLY A 45 -1.30 11.89 -1.81
N ALA A 46 -0.60 11.11 -0.98
CA ALA A 46 -1.16 9.86 -0.45
C ALA A 46 -2.44 10.10 0.36
N LEU A 47 -2.45 11.07 1.29
CA LEU A 47 -3.62 11.40 2.10
C LEU A 47 -4.82 11.81 1.26
N LEU A 48 -4.61 12.58 0.19
CA LEU A 48 -5.68 12.93 -0.76
C LEU A 48 -6.29 11.68 -1.39
N SER A 49 -5.46 10.79 -1.95
CA SER A 49 -5.94 9.55 -2.58
C SER A 49 -6.62 8.63 -1.59
N TYR A 50 -6.01 8.40 -0.42
CA TYR A 50 -6.54 7.49 0.60
C TYR A 50 -7.84 8.01 1.22
N SER A 51 -7.99 9.32 1.42
CA SER A 51 -9.26 9.90 1.89
C SER A 51 -10.42 9.60 0.93
N ILE A 52 -10.17 9.65 -0.38
CA ILE A 52 -11.18 9.35 -1.41
C ILE A 52 -11.55 7.86 -1.41
N VAL A 53 -10.57 6.94 -1.36
CA VAL A 53 -10.88 5.50 -1.34
C VAL A 53 -11.48 5.03 -0.02
N VAL A 54 -11.14 5.66 1.10
CA VAL A 54 -11.79 5.42 2.40
C VAL A 54 -13.25 5.83 2.34
N TYR A 55 -13.54 7.04 1.84
CA TYR A 55 -14.92 7.49 1.67
C TYR A 55 -15.71 6.60 0.71
N LYS A 56 -15.09 6.15 -0.38
CA LYS A 56 -15.70 5.19 -1.32
C LYS A 56 -16.01 3.83 -0.66
N SER A 57 -15.14 3.35 0.23
CA SER A 57 -15.27 2.01 0.84
C SER A 57 -16.22 1.99 2.05
N LEU A 58 -16.27 3.08 2.83
CA LEU A 58 -16.99 3.15 4.11
C LEU A 58 -18.16 4.13 4.12
N GLY A 59 -18.29 4.99 3.10
CA GLY A 59 -19.28 6.07 3.07
C GLY A 59 -18.98 7.16 4.09
N LYS A 60 -20.04 7.89 4.48
CA LYS A 60 -19.95 8.96 5.48
C LYS A 60 -19.54 8.36 6.84
N PRO A 61 -18.56 8.94 7.55
CA PRO A 61 -18.20 8.50 8.90
C PRO A 61 -19.40 8.53 9.85
N GLN A 62 -19.54 7.47 10.64
CA GLN A 62 -20.57 7.36 11.67
C GLN A 62 -19.91 7.00 13.01
N LEU A 63 -20.29 7.71 14.08
CA LEU A 63 -19.81 7.44 15.44
C LEU A 63 -20.57 6.28 16.09
N ASN A 64 -20.57 5.12 15.44
CA ASN A 64 -21.18 3.90 15.96
C ASN A 64 -20.23 2.71 15.84
N GLN A 65 -20.44 1.70 16.68
CA GLN A 65 -19.55 0.56 16.78
C GLN A 65 -19.42 -0.23 15.46
N ALA A 66 -20.50 -0.33 14.68
CA ALA A 66 -20.49 -1.05 13.41
C ALA A 66 -19.57 -0.39 12.38
N TRP A 67 -19.66 0.94 12.25
CA TRP A 67 -18.81 1.71 11.35
C TRP A 67 -17.34 1.68 11.80
N LEU A 68 -17.08 1.87 13.10
CA LEU A 68 -15.72 1.81 13.64
C LEU A 68 -15.07 0.43 13.42
N ARG A 69 -15.81 -0.66 13.65
CA ARG A 69 -15.30 -2.02 13.39
C ARG A 69 -14.92 -2.23 11.94
N ARG A 70 -15.75 -1.77 11.00
CA ARG A 70 -15.43 -1.80 9.56
C ARG A 70 -14.18 -0.99 9.24
N ALA A 71 -14.07 0.22 9.79
CA ALA A 71 -12.92 1.09 9.57
C ALA A 71 -11.61 0.47 10.09
N LEU A 72 -11.63 -0.22 11.23
CA LEU A 72 -10.44 -0.84 11.83
C LEU A 72 -9.84 -1.96 10.98
N VAL A 73 -10.67 -2.73 10.27
CA VAL A 73 -10.22 -3.85 9.42
C VAL A 73 -10.06 -3.48 7.94
N ASP A 74 -10.44 -2.26 7.55
CA ASP A 74 -10.31 -1.77 6.19
C ASP A 74 -8.86 -1.34 5.89
N GLU A 75 -8.25 -1.95 4.87
CA GLU A 75 -6.85 -1.68 4.52
C GLU A 75 -6.62 -0.23 4.08
N ASN A 76 -7.60 0.40 3.41
CA ASN A 76 -7.45 1.80 2.98
C ASN A 76 -7.41 2.73 4.19
N VAL A 77 -8.21 2.47 5.22
CA VAL A 77 -8.15 3.23 6.48
C VAL A 77 -6.79 3.02 7.15
N GLN A 78 -6.30 1.79 7.21
CA GLN A 78 -5.00 1.49 7.82
C GLN A 78 -3.85 2.24 7.12
N TYR A 79 -3.83 2.26 5.79
CA TYR A 79 -2.86 3.04 5.02
C TYR A 79 -3.09 4.55 5.10
N ALA A 80 -4.34 5.03 5.22
CA ALA A 80 -4.63 6.46 5.45
C ALA A 80 -4.04 6.94 6.78
N ILE A 81 -4.24 6.17 7.86
CA ILE A 81 -3.68 6.46 9.18
C ILE A 81 -2.15 6.35 9.14
N LEU A 82 -1.59 5.37 8.43
CA LEU A 82 -0.14 5.25 8.23
C LEU A 82 0.43 6.46 7.46
N ALA A 83 -0.25 6.92 6.41
CA ALA A 83 0.14 8.12 5.66
C ALA A 83 0.11 9.37 6.55
N LEU A 84 -0.93 9.52 7.37
CA LEU A 84 -1.04 10.62 8.33
C LEU A 84 0.09 10.58 9.34
N TYR A 85 0.40 9.39 9.87
CA TYR A 85 1.51 9.18 10.79
C TYR A 85 2.84 9.65 10.18
N TRP A 86 3.16 9.25 8.95
CA TRP A 86 4.38 9.70 8.27
C TRP A 86 4.34 11.21 7.95
N TRP A 87 3.16 11.75 7.68
CA TRP A 87 2.98 13.17 7.47
C TRP A 87 3.21 14.01 8.74
N ILE A 88 2.96 13.51 9.94
CA ILE A 88 3.23 14.24 11.20
C ILE A 88 4.60 13.90 11.82
N ALA A 89 5.06 12.66 11.66
CA ALA A 89 6.28 12.16 12.32
C ALA A 89 7.57 12.71 11.69
N LYS A 90 8.69 12.47 12.39
CA LYS A 90 10.04 12.69 11.84
C LYS A 90 10.21 11.84 10.57
N PRO A 91 10.66 12.43 9.45
CA PRO A 91 10.78 11.71 8.19
C PRO A 91 11.65 10.46 8.30
N VAL A 92 11.21 9.43 7.56
CA VAL A 92 11.93 8.18 7.36
C VAL A 92 11.84 7.87 5.88
N ASN A 93 12.81 8.30 5.07
CA ASN A 93 12.80 8.14 3.61
C ASN A 93 12.24 6.79 3.12
N ILE A 94 12.67 5.67 3.70
CA ILE A 94 12.26 4.33 3.24
C ILE A 94 10.75 4.06 3.40
N SER A 95 10.05 4.82 4.23
CA SER A 95 8.59 4.70 4.45
C SER A 95 7.75 5.06 3.23
N ILE A 96 8.32 5.77 2.25
CA ILE A 96 7.62 6.11 1.01
C ILE A 96 7.47 4.91 0.06
N LEU A 97 8.30 3.87 0.21
CA LEU A 97 8.38 2.76 -0.74
C LEU A 97 7.02 2.06 -0.95
N PRO A 98 6.27 1.65 0.10
CA PRO A 98 4.93 1.09 -0.08
C PRO A 98 3.98 1.99 -0.87
N PHE A 99 3.93 3.28 -0.50
CA PHE A 99 3.03 4.25 -1.13
C PHE A 99 3.42 4.57 -2.57
N ALA A 100 4.71 4.62 -2.88
CA ALA A 100 5.21 4.80 -4.24
C ALA A 100 4.86 3.60 -5.12
N THR A 101 5.00 2.37 -4.59
CA THR A 101 4.60 1.14 -5.28
C THR A 101 3.10 1.15 -5.59
N PHE A 102 2.23 1.41 -4.62
CA PHE A 102 0.79 1.50 -4.87
C PHE A 102 0.45 2.62 -5.88
N SER A 103 1.06 3.79 -5.72
CA SER A 103 0.82 4.93 -6.61
C SER A 103 1.23 4.65 -8.04
N LEU A 104 2.33 3.92 -8.28
CA LEU A 104 2.72 3.49 -9.62
C LEU A 104 1.64 2.63 -10.28
N PHE A 105 1.13 1.62 -9.58
CA PHE A 105 0.10 0.73 -10.09
C PHE A 105 -1.22 1.47 -10.34
N HIS A 106 -1.60 2.40 -9.46
CA HIS A 106 -2.78 3.23 -9.62
C HIS A 106 -2.65 4.22 -10.79
N CYS A 107 -1.51 4.91 -10.93
CA CYS A 107 -1.24 5.80 -12.06
C CYS A 107 -1.27 5.06 -13.39
N LEU A 108 -0.64 3.88 -13.49
CA LEU A 108 -0.65 3.06 -14.70
C LEU A 108 -2.06 2.58 -15.04
N THR A 109 -2.80 2.08 -14.05
CA THR A 109 -4.19 1.62 -14.26
C THR A 109 -5.09 2.78 -14.67
N PHE A 110 -4.95 3.95 -14.03
CA PHE A 110 -5.70 5.16 -14.37
C PHE A 110 -5.37 5.64 -15.78
N MET A 111 -4.08 5.68 -16.15
CA MET A 111 -3.63 5.99 -17.51
C MET A 111 -4.34 5.09 -18.52
N ARG A 112 -4.31 3.77 -18.30
CA ARG A 112 -4.94 2.79 -19.19
C ARG A 112 -6.45 2.96 -19.32
N THR A 113 -7.14 3.20 -18.21
CA THR A 113 -8.61 3.09 -18.14
C THR A 113 -9.35 4.42 -18.29
N ASN A 114 -8.68 5.56 -18.05
CA ASN A 114 -9.32 6.88 -18.03
C ASN A 114 -8.65 7.87 -18.98
N ILE A 115 -7.36 7.71 -19.28
CA ILE A 115 -6.62 8.66 -20.13
C ILE A 115 -6.54 8.16 -21.57
N ILE A 116 -6.04 6.94 -21.80
CA ILE A 116 -5.91 6.37 -23.15
C ILE A 116 -7.24 6.38 -23.93
N PRO A 117 -8.40 5.97 -23.37
CA PRO A 117 -9.65 5.94 -24.12
C PRO A 117 -10.11 7.31 -24.63
N LYS A 118 -9.68 8.41 -24.00
CA LYS A 118 -10.03 9.78 -24.44
C LYS A 118 -9.36 10.19 -25.74
N PHE A 119 -8.30 9.49 -26.14
CA PHE A 119 -7.62 9.70 -27.42
C PHE A 119 -8.17 8.79 -28.52
N VAL A 120 -9.17 7.94 -28.23
CA VAL A 120 -9.88 7.17 -29.25
C VAL A 120 -10.97 8.07 -29.84
N PRO A 121 -10.97 8.29 -31.17
CA PRO A 121 -12.01 9.09 -31.81
C PRO A 121 -13.41 8.53 -31.52
N PRO A 122 -14.40 9.39 -31.23
CA PRO A 122 -15.77 8.93 -31.09
C PRO A 122 -16.26 8.35 -32.44
N PRO A 123 -17.06 7.27 -32.42
CA PRO A 123 -17.63 6.75 -33.65
C PRO A 123 -18.52 7.81 -34.32
N PRO A 124 -18.61 7.84 -35.65
CA PRO A 124 -19.60 8.63 -36.37
C PRO A 124 -21.01 8.34 -35.85
N ALA A 125 -21.91 9.32 -35.87
CA ALA A 125 -23.29 9.14 -35.41
C ALA A 125 -23.96 7.98 -36.16
N GLY A 126 -24.47 6.99 -35.43
CA GLY A 126 -25.10 5.79 -35.99
C GLY A 126 -24.15 4.65 -36.37
N ALA A 127 -22.84 4.81 -36.22
CA ALA A 127 -21.86 3.76 -36.46
C ALA A 127 -21.51 2.97 -35.18
N GLN A 128 -21.07 1.72 -35.35
CA GLN A 128 -20.52 0.91 -34.26
C GLN A 128 -19.25 1.55 -33.69
N ALA A 129 -18.92 1.22 -32.44
CA ALA A 129 -17.72 1.70 -31.77
C ALA A 129 -16.47 1.43 -32.62
N GLN A 130 -15.73 2.49 -32.94
CA GLN A 130 -14.56 2.40 -33.80
C GLN A 130 -13.41 1.74 -33.04
N ARG A 131 -12.65 0.87 -33.71
CA ARG A 131 -11.49 0.21 -33.10
C ARG A 131 -10.45 1.28 -32.69
N PRO A 132 -9.87 1.22 -31.47
CA PRO A 132 -8.81 2.13 -31.07
C PRO A 132 -7.63 2.11 -32.06
N PRO A 133 -6.95 3.24 -32.28
CA PRO A 133 -5.68 3.25 -32.99
C PRO A 133 -4.71 2.20 -32.44
N VAL A 134 -4.04 1.47 -33.34
CA VAL A 134 -3.15 0.33 -32.98
C VAL A 134 -2.13 0.70 -31.92
N LEU A 135 -1.58 1.93 -31.97
CA LEU A 135 -0.64 2.43 -30.97
C LEU A 135 -1.27 2.49 -29.57
N LEU A 136 -2.48 3.05 -29.44
CA LEU A 136 -3.20 3.16 -28.16
C LEU A 136 -3.62 1.79 -27.62
N GLU A 137 -4.05 0.89 -28.51
CA GLU A 137 -4.35 -0.51 -28.17
C GLU A 137 -3.10 -1.22 -27.61
N ASN A 138 -1.95 -1.06 -28.28
CA ASN A 138 -0.68 -1.65 -27.88
C ASN A 138 -0.18 -1.11 -26.53
N ILE A 139 -0.25 0.20 -26.31
CA ILE A 139 0.15 0.82 -25.02
C ILE A 139 -0.77 0.33 -23.90
N SER A 140 -2.09 0.35 -24.12
CA SER A 140 -3.07 -0.14 -23.15
C SER A 140 -2.81 -1.60 -22.76
N LYS A 141 -2.55 -2.46 -23.75
CA LYS A 141 -2.22 -3.89 -23.54
C LYS A 141 -0.91 -4.06 -22.79
N LYS A 142 0.15 -3.31 -23.14
CA LYS A 142 1.44 -3.35 -22.43
C LYS A 142 1.29 -2.96 -20.96
N ILE A 143 0.56 -1.89 -20.67
CA ILE A 143 0.27 -1.48 -19.29
C ILE A 143 -0.46 -2.58 -18.53
N GLN A 144 -1.51 -3.17 -19.14
CA GLN A 144 -2.27 -4.26 -18.52
C GLN A 144 -1.39 -5.46 -18.17
N LEU A 145 -0.58 -5.90 -19.13
CA LEU A 145 0.31 -7.06 -18.94
C LEU A 145 1.37 -6.77 -17.88
N TRP A 146 1.93 -5.56 -17.87
CA TRP A 146 2.90 -5.16 -16.86
C TRP A 146 2.29 -5.12 -15.46
N VAL A 147 1.12 -4.48 -15.30
CA VAL A 147 0.40 -4.42 -14.01
C VAL A 147 0.08 -5.83 -13.51
N LYS A 148 -0.46 -6.69 -14.37
CA LYS A 148 -0.81 -8.07 -13.99
C LYS A 148 0.43 -8.90 -13.64
N GLY A 149 1.48 -8.84 -14.46
CA GLY A 149 2.69 -9.64 -14.29
C GLY A 149 3.54 -9.23 -13.08
N ASN A 150 3.45 -7.97 -12.63
CA ASN A 150 4.25 -7.45 -11.53
C ASN A 150 3.48 -7.31 -10.22
N TYR A 151 2.16 -7.53 -10.19
CA TYR A 151 1.34 -7.30 -8.99
C TYR A 151 1.82 -8.11 -7.78
N ASP A 152 1.96 -9.43 -7.91
CA ASP A 152 2.38 -10.27 -6.78
C ASP A 152 3.81 -9.95 -6.32
N VAL A 153 4.71 -9.65 -7.26
CA VAL A 153 6.09 -9.23 -6.95
C VAL A 153 6.08 -7.92 -6.17
N ALA A 154 5.28 -6.95 -6.61
CA ALA A 154 5.12 -5.68 -5.93
C ALA A 154 4.50 -5.84 -4.54
N MET A 155 3.48 -6.69 -4.37
CA MET A 155 2.87 -6.95 -3.06
C MET A 155 3.84 -7.62 -2.09
N ARG A 156 4.68 -8.55 -2.56
CA ARG A 156 5.78 -9.13 -1.76
C ARG A 156 6.80 -8.06 -1.39
N PHE A 157 7.21 -7.23 -2.35
CA PHE A 157 8.13 -6.12 -2.11
C PHE A 157 7.60 -5.18 -1.03
N VAL A 158 6.34 -4.75 -1.12
CA VAL A 158 5.68 -3.91 -0.10
C VAL A 158 5.73 -4.57 1.28
N ALA A 159 5.38 -5.86 1.38
CA ALA A 159 5.42 -6.58 2.64
C ALA A 159 6.83 -6.59 3.26
N TYR A 160 7.87 -6.81 2.45
CA TYR A 160 9.26 -6.73 2.93
C TYR A 160 9.68 -5.29 3.30
N CYS A 161 9.24 -4.27 2.56
CA CYS A 161 9.46 -2.88 2.92
C CYS A 161 8.85 -2.53 4.27
N GLU A 162 7.62 -3.00 4.56
CA GLU A 162 6.96 -2.80 5.84
C GLU A 162 7.76 -3.40 7.01
N LEU A 163 8.29 -4.62 6.83
CA LEU A 163 9.17 -5.25 7.82
C LEU A 163 10.52 -4.52 7.96
N LEU A 164 11.09 -4.05 6.86
CA LEU A 164 12.33 -3.28 6.87
C LEU A 164 12.15 -1.93 7.59
N ILE A 165 11.01 -1.27 7.40
CA ILE A 165 10.64 -0.06 8.14
C ILE A 165 10.56 -0.37 9.63
N CYS A 166 9.86 -1.44 10.04
CA CYS A 166 9.85 -1.87 11.45
C CYS A 166 11.27 -2.05 12.00
N ALA A 167 12.13 -2.80 11.32
CA ALA A 167 13.49 -3.06 11.74
C ALA A 167 14.31 -1.77 11.87
N ARG A 168 14.23 -0.87 10.87
CA ARG A 168 14.90 0.44 10.91
C ARG A 168 14.43 1.27 12.10
N LEU A 169 13.14 1.28 12.41
CA LEU A 169 12.60 2.05 13.53
C LEU A 169 13.10 1.52 14.87
N ILE A 170 13.17 0.20 15.04
CA ILE A 170 13.73 -0.46 16.23
C ILE A 170 15.21 -0.07 16.39
N LEU A 171 16.01 -0.15 15.31
CA LEU A 171 17.41 0.32 15.34
C LEU A 171 17.51 1.81 15.68
N GLY A 172 16.58 2.63 15.17
CA GLY A 172 16.48 4.05 15.51
C GLY A 172 16.23 4.29 17.00
N VAL A 173 15.43 3.45 17.65
CA VAL A 173 15.21 3.52 19.10
C VAL A 173 16.44 3.08 19.88
N LEU A 174 17.07 1.95 19.49
CA LEU A 174 18.30 1.45 20.13
C LEU A 174 19.47 2.42 20.02
N THR A 175 19.46 3.27 18.99
CA THR A 175 20.47 4.33 18.78
C THR A 175 20.02 5.70 19.30
N PHE A 176 18.88 5.79 20.00
CA PHE A 176 18.29 7.03 20.53
C PHE A 176 18.02 8.12 19.48
N ARG A 177 17.81 7.72 18.21
CA ARG A 177 17.53 8.60 17.07
C ARG A 177 16.05 8.70 16.71
N GLN A 178 15.22 7.84 17.31
CA GLN A 178 13.78 7.73 17.06
C GLN A 178 12.99 7.51 18.37
N SER A 179 11.77 8.05 18.43
CA SER A 179 10.84 7.81 19.53
C SER A 179 10.36 6.35 19.58
N PHE A 180 10.15 5.83 20.79
CA PHE A 180 9.55 4.51 21.05
C PHE A 180 8.14 4.35 20.46
N ILE A 181 7.40 5.45 20.27
CA ILE A 181 6.07 5.42 19.65
C ILE A 181 6.14 4.92 18.19
N ALA A 182 7.22 5.22 17.48
CA ALA A 182 7.33 4.89 16.06
C ALA A 182 7.35 3.39 15.76
N PRO A 183 8.23 2.57 16.37
CA PRO A 183 8.16 1.13 16.17
C PRO A 183 6.87 0.53 16.73
N LEU A 184 6.30 1.02 17.84
CA LEU A 184 5.01 0.50 18.34
C LEU A 184 3.88 0.68 17.31
N PHE A 185 3.78 1.87 16.74
CA PHE A 185 2.80 2.17 15.70
C PHE A 185 3.01 1.28 14.45
N MET A 186 4.25 1.18 13.96
CA MET A 186 4.55 0.38 12.77
C MET A 186 4.36 -1.12 13.01
N VAL A 187 4.75 -1.63 14.16
CA VAL A 187 4.56 -3.04 14.54
C VAL A 187 3.05 -3.35 14.63
N HIS A 188 2.23 -2.39 15.07
CA HIS A 188 0.77 -2.56 15.11
C HIS A 188 0.17 -2.55 13.70
N PHE A 189 0.63 -1.65 12.85
CA PHE A 189 0.27 -1.65 11.43
C PHE A 189 0.63 -3.00 10.77
N VAL A 190 1.83 -3.52 10.98
CA VAL A 190 2.24 -4.83 10.45
C VAL A 190 1.37 -5.97 11.00
N ARG A 191 0.93 -5.90 12.26
CA ARG A 191 -0.04 -6.86 12.81
C ARG A 191 -1.36 -6.82 12.04
N LEU A 192 -1.93 -5.63 11.78
CA LEU A 192 -3.15 -5.50 10.98
C LEU A 192 -2.95 -6.11 9.58
N ARG A 193 -1.81 -5.80 8.94
CA ARG A 193 -1.43 -6.37 7.64
C ARG A 193 -1.23 -7.88 7.69
N TYR A 194 -0.70 -8.45 8.77
CA TYR A 194 -0.56 -9.90 8.93
C TYR A 194 -1.91 -10.61 8.84
N HIS A 195 -2.99 -10.03 9.38
CA HIS A 195 -4.31 -10.65 9.26
C HIS A 195 -4.93 -10.46 7.88
N ALA A 196 -4.68 -9.33 7.21
CA ALA A 196 -5.33 -8.96 5.96
C ALA A 196 -4.60 -9.46 4.69
N SER A 197 -3.27 -9.61 4.74
CA SER A 197 -2.41 -9.85 3.57
C SER A 197 -1.66 -11.19 3.65
N PRO A 198 -1.87 -12.12 2.70
CA PRO A 198 -1.09 -13.35 2.62
C PRO A 198 0.40 -13.07 2.33
N PHE A 199 0.70 -11.97 1.63
CA PHE A 199 2.08 -11.56 1.34
C PHE A 199 2.83 -11.18 2.62
N THR A 200 2.17 -10.46 3.53
CA THR A 200 2.74 -10.09 4.83
C THR A 200 2.93 -11.32 5.72
N LYS A 201 1.97 -12.26 5.73
CA LYS A 201 2.14 -13.56 6.41
C LYS A 201 3.36 -14.32 5.90
N SER A 202 3.50 -14.43 4.59
CA SER A 202 4.64 -15.12 3.96
C SER A 202 5.96 -14.42 4.26
N ALA A 203 6.02 -13.08 4.17
CA ALA A 203 7.23 -12.32 4.47
C ALA A 203 7.67 -12.52 5.94
N ILE A 204 6.74 -12.46 6.89
CA ILE A 204 7.02 -12.72 8.32
C ILE A 204 7.50 -14.16 8.53
N SER A 205 6.85 -15.14 7.90
CA SER A 205 7.27 -16.54 7.96
C SER A 205 8.70 -16.73 7.45
N ASN A 206 9.01 -16.14 6.29
CA ASN A 206 10.33 -16.22 5.68
C ASN A 206 11.40 -15.58 6.57
N VAL A 207 11.16 -14.37 7.09
CA VAL A 207 12.07 -13.69 8.01
C VAL A 207 12.29 -14.51 9.27
N ASN A 208 11.23 -15.09 9.84
CA ASN A 208 11.33 -15.97 11.01
C ASN A 208 12.20 -17.20 10.72
N THR A 209 12.04 -17.84 9.55
CA THR A 209 12.89 -18.96 9.13
C THR A 209 14.36 -18.56 9.03
N TYR A 210 14.66 -17.43 8.40
CA TYR A 210 16.04 -16.91 8.32
C TYR A 210 16.65 -16.67 9.69
N ILE A 211 15.91 -16.03 10.60
CA ILE A 211 16.40 -15.77 11.96
C ILE A 211 16.58 -17.08 12.73
N ASN A 212 15.67 -18.04 12.63
CA ASN A 212 15.81 -19.35 13.28
C ASN A 212 17.09 -20.07 12.81
N ASN A 213 17.34 -20.10 11.50
CA ASN A 213 18.55 -20.71 10.94
C ASN A 213 19.83 -19.98 11.38
N PHE A 214 19.78 -18.65 11.53
CA PHE A 214 20.92 -17.88 12.03
C PHE A 214 21.19 -18.13 13.52
N VAL A 215 20.13 -18.23 14.33
CA VAL A 215 20.20 -18.35 15.79
C VAL A 215 20.53 -19.78 16.25
N SER A 216 20.20 -20.81 15.46
CA SER A 216 20.37 -22.22 15.87
C SER A 216 21.78 -22.60 16.31
N ASN A 217 22.80 -21.94 15.75
CA ASN A 217 24.21 -22.21 16.04
C ASN A 217 24.85 -21.15 16.97
N LYS A 218 24.03 -20.36 17.68
CA LYS A 218 24.50 -19.30 18.60
C LYS A 218 24.45 -19.78 20.06
N PRO A 219 25.16 -19.12 21.00
CA PRO A 219 25.14 -19.50 22.41
C PRO A 219 23.71 -19.53 23.00
N PRO A 220 23.46 -20.33 24.05
CA PRO A 220 22.12 -20.50 24.64
C PRO A 220 21.43 -19.17 25.01
N ALA A 221 22.19 -18.17 25.46
CA ALA A 221 21.66 -16.84 25.75
C ALA A 221 20.95 -16.19 24.54
N VAL A 222 21.53 -16.31 23.34
CA VAL A 222 20.95 -15.75 22.10
C VAL A 222 19.71 -16.54 21.69
N GLN A 223 19.75 -17.87 21.82
CA GLN A 223 18.60 -18.73 21.53
C GLN A 223 17.41 -18.42 22.45
N ASN A 224 17.67 -18.27 23.75
CA ASN A 224 16.67 -17.93 24.76
C ASN A 224 16.09 -16.52 24.55
N ALA A 225 16.94 -15.55 24.20
CA ALA A 225 16.49 -14.20 23.85
C ALA A 225 15.56 -14.23 22.63
N TRP A 226 15.94 -14.95 21.57
CA TRP A 226 15.11 -15.09 20.38
C TRP A 226 13.79 -15.83 20.66
N ALA A 227 13.83 -16.90 21.45
CA ALA A 227 12.62 -17.61 21.88
C ALA A 227 11.65 -16.70 22.65
N THR A 228 12.19 -15.84 23.51
CA THR A 228 11.40 -14.84 24.25
C THR A 228 10.76 -13.82 23.31
N ILE A 229 11.54 -13.27 22.37
CA ILE A 229 11.04 -12.32 21.36
C ILE A 229 9.92 -12.98 20.52
N LYS A 230 10.14 -14.21 20.04
CA LYS A 230 9.12 -14.96 19.30
C LYS A 230 7.83 -15.12 20.09
N ARG A 231 7.92 -15.46 21.37
CA ARG A 231 6.74 -15.60 22.25
C ARG A 231 5.98 -14.28 22.39
N LEU A 232 6.68 -13.16 22.55
CA LEU A 232 6.04 -11.84 22.63
C LEU A 232 5.32 -11.48 21.33
N ILE A 233 5.99 -11.68 20.19
CA ILE A 233 5.43 -11.42 18.86
C ILE A 233 4.24 -12.35 18.59
N SER A 234 4.32 -13.64 18.93
CA SER A 234 3.24 -14.60 18.68
C SER A 234 2.02 -14.35 19.58
N THR A 235 2.23 -13.97 20.83
CA THR A 235 1.14 -13.66 21.77
C THR A 235 0.36 -12.43 21.30
N TRP A 236 1.08 -11.38 20.90
CA TRP A 236 0.45 -10.14 20.44
C TRP A 236 -0.09 -10.23 19.01
N GLY A 237 0.63 -10.90 18.10
CA GLY A 237 0.24 -11.10 16.71
C GLY A 237 -0.84 -12.18 16.50
N GLY A 238 -0.96 -13.15 17.41
CA GLY A 238 -1.97 -14.23 17.34
C GLY A 238 -3.32 -13.87 17.95
N ALA A 239 -3.40 -12.79 18.74
CA ALA A 239 -4.68 -12.31 19.28
C ALA A 239 -5.62 -11.89 18.12
N PRO A 240 -6.89 -12.30 18.10
CA PRO A 240 -7.83 -11.90 17.05
C PRO A 240 -8.00 -10.36 17.00
N LEU A 241 -8.18 -9.80 15.81
CA LEU A 241 -8.38 -8.34 15.64
C LEU A 241 -9.71 -7.86 16.24
N ILE A 242 -10.75 -8.70 16.14
CA ILE A 242 -12.08 -8.51 16.70
C ILE A 242 -12.49 -9.88 17.21
N SER A 243 -12.99 -9.98 18.45
CA SER A 243 -13.57 -11.22 18.97
C SER A 243 -14.67 -11.70 18.01
N GLN A 244 -14.61 -12.97 17.62
CA GLN A 244 -15.44 -13.56 16.55
C GLN A 244 -16.92 -13.17 16.70
N GLY A 245 -17.35 -12.27 15.83
CA GLY A 245 -18.69 -11.73 15.77
C GLY A 245 -18.87 -10.99 14.45
N GLN A 246 -19.08 -11.78 13.38
CA GLN A 246 -19.63 -11.43 12.06
C GLN A 246 -19.22 -10.09 11.44
N GLY A 247 -18.43 -10.14 10.37
CA GLY A 247 -18.15 -8.95 9.55
C GLY A 247 -17.30 -9.27 8.33
N GLY A 248 -17.83 -10.06 7.39
CA GLY A 248 -17.23 -10.23 6.07
C GLY A 248 -17.33 -8.92 5.29
N ALA A 249 -16.29 -8.08 5.34
CA ALA A 249 -16.17 -6.93 4.47
C ALA A 249 -15.51 -7.37 3.16
N GLN A 250 -16.21 -7.19 2.03
CA GLN A 250 -15.64 -7.32 0.71
C GLN A 250 -14.53 -6.26 0.54
N GLN A 251 -13.29 -6.75 0.46
CA GLN A 251 -12.10 -5.93 0.20
C GLN A 251 -12.25 -5.20 -1.14
N ALA A 252 -12.07 -3.88 -1.13
CA ALA A 252 -11.83 -3.13 -2.35
C ALA A 252 -10.53 -3.67 -2.98
N ALA A 253 -10.68 -4.49 -4.01
CA ALA A 253 -9.60 -5.11 -4.74
C ALA A 253 -8.56 -4.07 -5.19
N GLY A 254 -7.27 -4.33 -4.88
CA GLY A 254 -6.16 -3.56 -5.45
C GLY A 254 -6.19 -3.58 -6.98
N PRO A 255 -5.51 -2.65 -7.67
CA PRO A 255 -5.61 -2.47 -9.12
C PRO A 255 -5.26 -3.73 -9.92
N GLY A 256 -4.39 -4.60 -9.40
CA GLY A 256 -4.12 -5.93 -9.99
C GLY A 256 -5.33 -6.86 -10.00
N ALA A 257 -6.12 -6.88 -8.92
CA ALA A 257 -7.32 -7.70 -8.79
C ALA A 257 -8.51 -7.12 -9.60
N GLN A 258 -8.63 -5.79 -9.72
CA GLN A 258 -9.62 -5.16 -10.61
C GLN A 258 -9.31 -5.41 -12.10
N ALA A 259 -8.03 -5.41 -12.49
CA ALA A 259 -7.61 -5.75 -13.86
C ALA A 259 -7.84 -7.24 -14.20
N GLN A 260 -7.79 -8.13 -13.19
CA GLN A 260 -8.10 -9.56 -13.34
C GLN A 260 -9.60 -9.81 -13.52
N GLN A 261 -10.45 -9.08 -12.78
CA GLN A 261 -11.91 -9.16 -12.92
C GLN A 261 -12.42 -8.53 -14.23
N ALA A 262 -11.84 -7.41 -14.67
CA ALA A 262 -12.20 -6.78 -15.95
C ALA A 262 -11.80 -7.63 -17.18
N GLY A 263 -10.77 -8.48 -17.07
CA GLY A 263 -10.36 -9.41 -18.14
C GLY A 263 -11.24 -10.65 -18.26
N ALA A 264 -11.85 -11.11 -17.16
CA ALA A 264 -12.71 -12.30 -17.15
C ALA A 264 -14.13 -12.03 -17.70
N GLY A 265 -14.61 -10.78 -17.64
CA GLY A 265 -15.92 -10.38 -18.18
C GLY A 265 -15.98 -10.19 -19.70
N ALA A 266 -14.82 -10.06 -20.36
CA ALA A 266 -14.74 -9.81 -21.81
C ALA A 266 -14.73 -11.09 -22.67
N GLY A 267 -14.76 -12.28 -22.06
CA GLY A 267 -14.76 -13.58 -22.74
C GLY A 267 -16.10 -14.31 -22.75
N ARG A 268 -17.18 -13.66 -22.31
CA ARG A 268 -18.55 -14.20 -22.35
C ARG A 268 -19.53 -13.13 -22.82
N ARG A 269 -19.41 -12.73 -24.09
CA ARG A 269 -20.52 -12.26 -24.93
C ARG A 269 -20.17 -12.59 -26.37
#